data_AF-J3LHP9-F1
#
_entry.id   AF-J3LHP9-F1
#
_cell.length_a   1.000
_cell.length_b   1.000
_cell.length_c   1.000
_cell.angle_alpha   90.00
_cell.angle_beta   90.00
_cell.angle_gamma   90.00
#
_symmetry.space_group_name_H-M   'P 1'
#
loop_
_entity.id
_entity.type
_entity.pdbx_description
1 polymer ?
#
loop_
_entity_poly.entity_id
_entity_poly.type
_entity_poly.pdbx_seq_one_letter_code
_entity_poly.pdbx_strand_id
1 'polypeptide(L)'
;MASVQFSGAAVGAVAFARKGPAHGLCLPAPPAAAVGVLRQARRPSRGLFVRAATVVAPKYTTLKPLADRVLIKIKSAEQKTTGGILLPSAVQSKPQGGEVVAIGEGRTVGDNKVEVSIQVGAQVVYSKYAGTEVELNDSNHLILKEDDIIGILETDDAKDMKPLSDHVLIKVAEAEDKTPGGLLLTETTKEKPSIGTVVAVGPGPLDEEGKRIPLSVSAGSTVLYSKYAGSEFKGADGTTYIVLRVSDLMAILS
;
A
#
# COMPACT_ATOMS: atom_id res chain seq x y z
N MET A 1 25.28 -43.29 15.56
CA MET A 1 24.67 -44.42 16.29
C MET A 1 24.12 -43.88 17.60
N ALA A 2 22.80 -43.72 17.70
CA ALA A 2 22.01 -43.73 18.95
C ALA A 2 20.56 -43.36 18.58
N SER A 3 19.78 -44.39 18.32
CA SER A 3 18.33 -44.38 18.21
C SER A 3 17.70 -44.48 19.59
N VAL A 4 16.70 -43.65 19.92
CA VAL A 4 15.68 -44.01 20.92
C VAL A 4 14.33 -43.42 20.49
N GLN A 5 13.37 -44.33 20.26
CA GLN A 5 11.93 -44.09 20.07
C GLN A 5 11.23 -44.02 21.45
N PHE A 6 10.12 -43.28 21.58
CA PHE A 6 8.75 -43.85 21.68
C PHE A 6 7.67 -42.80 22.03
N SER A 7 6.46 -43.07 21.51
CA SER A 7 5.13 -42.78 22.08
C SER A 7 4.66 -41.31 22.13
N GLY A 8 3.52 -40.87 21.58
CA GLY A 8 2.29 -41.54 21.18
C GLY A 8 1.09 -40.85 21.85
N ALA A 9 0.25 -40.15 21.08
CA ALA A 9 -1.14 -39.82 21.46
C ALA A 9 -1.97 -39.49 20.22
N ALA A 10 -2.93 -40.37 19.94
CA ALA A 10 -3.92 -40.24 18.86
C ALA A 10 -5.26 -39.82 19.45
N VAL A 11 -5.92 -38.86 18.80
CA VAL A 11 -7.36 -38.54 18.94
C VAL A 11 -7.75 -38.05 17.54
N GLY A 12 -8.73 -38.56 16.80
CA GLY A 12 -9.89 -39.38 17.11
C GLY A 12 -10.98 -38.87 16.16
N ALA A 13 -10.98 -39.37 14.92
CA ALA A 13 -11.98 -39.02 13.90
C ALA A 13 -13.19 -39.95 14.05
N VAL A 14 -14.39 -39.38 14.17
CA VAL A 14 -15.64 -40.15 14.18
C VAL A 14 -16.51 -39.69 13.02
N ALA A 15 -16.68 -40.61 12.07
CA ALA A 15 -17.69 -40.56 11.02
C ALA A 15 -18.42 -41.90 11.04
N PHE A 16 -19.74 -41.90 11.26
CA PHE A 16 -20.64 -43.05 11.15
C PHE A 16 -22.07 -42.50 11.24
N ALA A 17 -23.13 -42.99 10.61
CA ALA A 17 -23.41 -43.71 9.37
C ALA A 17 -24.96 -43.73 9.25
N ARG A 18 -25.48 -43.96 8.04
CA ARG A 18 -26.92 -44.06 7.70
C ARG A 18 -27.53 -45.40 8.16
N LYS A 19 -28.84 -45.43 8.49
CA LYS A 19 -29.94 -46.23 7.85
C LYS A 19 -31.21 -46.40 8.73
N GLY A 20 -32.37 -46.02 8.17
CA GLY A 20 -33.48 -46.94 7.83
C GLY A 20 -34.52 -47.39 8.88
N PRO A 21 -35.72 -47.84 8.45
CA PRO A 21 -37.03 -47.57 9.09
C PRO A 21 -37.84 -48.83 9.51
N ALA A 22 -38.95 -48.68 10.25
CA ALA A 22 -40.12 -49.59 10.17
C ALA A 22 -41.37 -49.08 10.92
N HIS A 23 -42.53 -49.43 10.34
CA HIS A 23 -43.92 -49.14 10.71
C HIS A 23 -44.44 -49.83 11.99
N GLY A 24 -45.55 -49.33 12.56
CA GLY A 24 -46.36 -50.11 13.50
C GLY A 24 -47.53 -49.36 14.16
N LEU A 25 -48.72 -49.55 13.60
CA LEU A 25 -50.08 -49.11 13.97
C LEU A 25 -50.49 -49.27 15.46
N CYS A 26 -51.34 -48.35 15.97
CA CYS A 26 -52.65 -48.67 16.59
C CYS A 26 -53.42 -47.42 17.05
N LEU A 27 -54.69 -47.34 16.66
CA LEU A 27 -55.73 -46.47 17.26
C LEU A 27 -56.59 -47.33 18.20
N PRO A 28 -57.21 -46.74 19.23
CA PRO A 28 -58.68 -46.66 19.17
C PRO A 28 -59.26 -45.32 19.70
N ALA A 29 -60.50 -45.04 19.27
CA ALA A 29 -61.27 -43.81 19.51
C ALA A 29 -62.17 -43.88 20.78
N PRO A 30 -63.15 -42.96 20.99
CA PRO A 30 -63.19 -41.89 22.01
C PRO A 30 -64.16 -42.17 23.18
N PRO A 31 -64.35 -41.21 24.13
CA PRO A 31 -65.67 -40.54 24.13
C PRO A 31 -65.71 -39.07 24.59
N ALA A 32 -66.73 -38.38 24.04
CA ALA A 32 -67.62 -37.36 24.61
C ALA A 32 -67.09 -36.17 25.45
N ALA A 33 -67.23 -34.99 24.84
CA ALA A 33 -67.82 -33.74 25.36
C ALA A 33 -67.67 -33.37 26.86
N ALA A 34 -67.02 -32.23 27.10
CA ALA A 34 -67.48 -31.23 28.07
C ALA A 34 -66.98 -29.84 27.66
N VAL A 35 -67.90 -28.95 27.33
CA VAL A 35 -67.65 -27.52 27.12
C VAL A 35 -67.44 -26.89 28.49
N GLY A 36 -66.18 -26.66 28.85
CA GLY A 36 -65.77 -25.89 30.02
C GLY A 36 -65.17 -24.56 29.57
N VAL A 37 -65.92 -23.47 29.72
CA VAL A 37 -65.41 -22.10 29.60
C VAL A 37 -64.44 -21.87 30.76
N LEU A 38 -63.14 -22.03 30.50
CA LEU A 38 -62.09 -21.67 31.44
C LEU A 38 -61.30 -20.49 30.88
N ARG A 39 -61.50 -19.36 31.56
CA ARG A 39 -60.81 -18.08 31.43
C ARG A 39 -59.42 -18.24 30.83
N GLN A 40 -59.20 -17.61 29.67
CA GLN A 40 -57.85 -17.33 29.18
C GLN A 40 -57.12 -16.47 30.22
N ALA A 41 -56.34 -17.11 31.07
CA ALA A 41 -55.26 -16.45 31.75
C ALA A 41 -54.27 -16.02 30.66
N ARG A 42 -54.30 -14.72 30.31
CA ARG A 42 -53.25 -14.08 29.52
C ARG A 42 -51.93 -14.29 30.24
N ARG A 43 -51.18 -15.31 29.85
CA ARG A 43 -49.73 -15.32 30.10
C ARG A 43 -49.19 -14.14 29.30
N PRO A 44 -48.52 -13.15 29.91
CA PRO A 44 -47.74 -12.22 29.11
C PRO A 44 -46.68 -13.07 28.43
N SER A 45 -46.76 -13.17 27.10
CA SER A 45 -45.61 -13.61 26.32
C SER A 45 -44.47 -12.66 26.69
N ARG A 46 -43.48 -13.16 27.41
CA ARG A 46 -42.19 -12.48 27.48
C ARG A 46 -41.67 -12.47 26.05
N GLY A 47 -41.88 -11.36 25.35
CA GLY A 47 -41.29 -11.12 24.05
C GLY A 47 -39.79 -11.32 24.20
N LEU A 48 -39.23 -12.29 23.47
CA LEU A 48 -37.80 -12.38 23.26
C LEU A 48 -37.42 -11.18 22.41
N PHE A 49 -37.08 -10.07 23.08
CA PHE A 49 -36.42 -8.95 22.44
C PHE A 49 -35.00 -9.40 22.11
N VAL A 50 -34.80 -9.89 20.89
CA VAL A 50 -33.45 -10.00 20.34
C VAL A 50 -32.98 -8.58 20.09
N ARG A 51 -32.22 -8.03 21.05
CA ARG A 51 -31.42 -6.84 20.78
C ARG A 51 -30.37 -7.26 19.77
N ALA A 52 -30.56 -6.85 18.52
CA ALA A 52 -29.50 -6.88 17.53
C ALA A 52 -28.34 -6.06 18.13
N ALA A 53 -27.33 -6.76 18.65
CA ALA A 53 -26.09 -6.13 19.05
C ALA A 53 -25.38 -5.77 17.75
N THR A 54 -25.58 -4.53 17.29
CA THR A 54 -24.67 -3.93 16.32
C THR A 54 -23.32 -3.86 17.00
N VAL A 55 -22.45 -4.82 16.69
CA VAL A 55 -21.05 -4.80 17.09
C VAL A 55 -20.45 -3.58 16.42
N VAL A 56 -20.34 -2.48 17.18
CA VAL A 56 -19.63 -1.28 16.73
C VAL A 56 -18.17 -1.69 16.60
N ALA A 57 -17.64 -1.65 15.38
CA ALA A 57 -16.24 -1.93 15.14
C ALA A 57 -15.38 -1.02 16.03
N PRO A 58 -14.36 -1.54 16.73
CA PRO A 58 -13.48 -0.71 17.54
C PRO A 58 -12.80 0.33 16.65
N LYS A 59 -13.04 1.62 16.92
CA LYS A 59 -12.31 2.71 16.28
C LYS A 59 -10.92 2.76 16.89
N TYR A 60 -9.89 2.46 16.10
CA TYR A 60 -8.50 2.52 16.54
C TYR A 60 -8.00 3.97 16.40
N THR A 61 -7.60 4.60 17.50
CA THR A 61 -7.11 6.00 17.53
C THR A 61 -5.60 6.10 17.31
N THR A 62 -4.85 5.06 17.69
CA THR A 62 -3.38 5.01 17.61
C THR A 62 -2.96 3.71 16.94
N LEU A 63 -2.25 3.81 15.82
CA LEU A 63 -1.76 2.66 15.05
C LEU A 63 -0.23 2.77 14.96
N LYS A 64 0.48 1.86 15.65
CA LYS A 64 1.92 1.70 15.49
C LYS A 64 2.18 0.69 14.37
N PRO A 65 2.75 1.10 13.22
CA PRO A 65 3.10 0.16 12.18
C PRO A 65 4.20 -0.80 12.68
N LEU A 66 4.14 -2.05 12.23
CA LEU A 66 5.10 -3.09 12.58
C LEU A 66 6.13 -3.28 11.47
N ALA A 67 7.31 -3.79 11.84
CA ALA A 67 8.43 -4.04 10.93
C ALA A 67 8.85 -2.76 10.17
N ASP A 68 9.03 -2.86 8.86
CA ASP A 68 9.45 -1.83 7.91
C ASP A 68 8.30 -0.94 7.41
N ARG A 69 7.12 -1.03 8.04
CA ARG A 69 5.95 -0.27 7.60
C ARG A 69 5.96 1.16 8.13
N VAL A 70 5.44 2.07 7.32
CA VAL A 70 5.33 3.49 7.61
C VAL A 70 3.88 3.92 7.42
N LEU A 71 3.35 4.66 8.39
CA LEU A 71 2.02 5.25 8.31
C LEU A 71 2.13 6.67 7.80
N ILE A 72 1.48 6.95 6.67
CA ILE A 72 1.51 8.25 5.99
C ILE A 72 0.10 8.83 5.97
N LYS A 73 -0.01 10.13 6.25
CA LYS A 73 -1.20 10.91 5.99
C LYS A 73 -1.09 11.52 4.61
N ILE A 74 -2.06 11.24 3.74
CA ILE A 74 -2.06 11.75 2.37
C ILE A 74 -2.24 13.26 2.42
N LYS A 75 -1.38 14.03 1.73
CA LYS A 75 -1.55 15.48 1.61
C LYS A 75 -2.85 15.72 0.83
N SER A 76 -3.75 16.59 1.30
CA SER A 76 -4.97 16.87 0.55
C SER A 76 -4.63 17.68 -0.71
N ALA A 77 -5.10 17.26 -1.89
CA ALA A 77 -4.94 18.05 -3.09
C ALA A 77 -5.66 19.41 -2.94
N GLU A 78 -4.98 20.49 -3.32
CA GLU A 78 -5.58 21.81 -3.36
C GLU A 78 -6.68 21.82 -4.42
N GLN A 79 -7.94 22.00 -3.98
CA GLN A 79 -9.10 21.97 -4.88
C GLN A 79 -9.18 23.18 -5.81
N LYS A 80 -8.37 24.22 -5.54
CA LYS A 80 -8.32 25.46 -6.29
C LYS A 80 -7.00 25.51 -7.04
N THR A 81 -7.08 25.59 -8.37
CA THR A 81 -5.92 26.01 -9.17
C THR A 81 -5.59 27.48 -8.87
N THR A 82 -4.36 27.90 -9.20
CA THR A 82 -3.90 29.29 -9.09
C THR A 82 -4.84 30.29 -9.77
N GLY A 83 -5.64 29.85 -10.76
CA GLY A 83 -6.66 30.64 -11.45
C GLY A 83 -8.06 30.68 -10.78
N GLY A 84 -8.23 30.10 -9.59
CA GLY A 84 -9.49 30.12 -8.85
C GLY A 84 -10.57 29.14 -9.33
N ILE A 85 -10.28 28.31 -10.34
CA ILE A 85 -11.22 27.32 -10.87
C ILE A 85 -11.21 26.08 -9.96
N LEU A 86 -12.40 25.67 -9.53
CA LEU A 86 -12.61 24.43 -8.80
C LEU A 86 -12.54 23.25 -9.76
N LEU A 87 -11.59 22.35 -9.53
CA LEU A 87 -11.55 21.09 -10.27
C LEU A 87 -12.59 20.12 -9.68
N PRO A 88 -13.37 19.43 -10.51
CA PRO A 88 -14.22 18.35 -10.03
C PRO A 88 -13.37 17.24 -9.42
N SER A 89 -13.82 16.66 -8.31
CA SER A 89 -13.06 15.68 -7.51
C SER A 89 -12.67 14.41 -8.31
N ALA A 90 -13.36 14.12 -9.41
CA ALA A 90 -13.07 12.98 -10.28
C ALA A 90 -11.82 13.14 -11.16
N VAL A 91 -11.34 14.37 -11.38
CA VAL A 91 -10.16 14.68 -12.22
C VAL A 91 -8.92 14.94 -11.35
N GLN A 92 -9.12 15.14 -10.04
CA GLN A 92 -8.03 15.32 -9.10
C GLN A 92 -7.37 13.98 -8.80
N SER A 93 -6.19 13.75 -9.38
CA SER A 93 -5.34 12.63 -8.99
C SER A 93 -4.88 12.80 -7.54
N LYS A 94 -4.94 11.73 -6.75
CA LYS A 94 -4.34 11.71 -5.41
C LYS A 94 -2.89 12.20 -5.52
N PRO A 95 -2.48 13.21 -4.74
CA PRO A 95 -1.10 13.66 -4.77
C PRO A 95 -0.22 12.50 -4.31
N GLN A 96 0.93 12.36 -4.95
CA GLN A 96 1.89 11.30 -4.66
C GLN A 96 2.76 11.63 -3.43
N GLY A 97 2.41 12.69 -2.72
CA GLY A 97 3.09 13.15 -1.51
C GLY A 97 2.23 12.98 -0.27
N GLY A 98 2.88 12.68 0.86
CA GLY A 98 2.23 12.60 2.16
C GLY A 98 3.18 12.92 3.30
N GLU A 99 2.62 13.08 4.49
CA GLU A 99 3.36 13.35 5.73
C GLU A 99 3.44 12.07 6.57
N VAL A 100 4.62 11.75 7.10
CA VAL A 100 4.83 10.56 7.92
C VAL A 100 4.29 10.78 9.34
N VAL A 101 3.34 9.95 9.78
CA VAL A 101 2.74 10.03 11.12
C VAL A 101 3.40 9.06 12.10
N ALA A 102 3.72 7.85 11.65
CA ALA A 102 4.32 6.83 12.48
C ALA A 102 5.25 5.93 11.67
N ILE A 103 6.32 5.46 12.31
CA ILE A 103 7.36 4.64 11.69
C ILE A 103 7.44 3.32 12.45
N GLY A 104 7.62 2.24 11.69
CA GLY A 104 7.84 0.92 12.23
C GLY A 104 9.23 0.76 12.79
N GLU A 105 9.49 -0.36 13.43
CA GLU A 105 10.79 -0.58 14.09
C GLU A 105 11.90 -0.97 13.09
N GLY A 106 11.57 -1.06 11.79
CA GLY A 106 12.50 -1.34 10.72
C GLY A 106 12.54 -2.80 10.28
N ARG A 107 13.43 -3.09 9.33
CA ARG A 107 13.58 -4.41 8.71
C ARG A 107 14.55 -5.26 9.54
N THR A 108 14.10 -6.44 9.95
CA THR A 108 14.97 -7.41 10.60
C THR A 108 15.73 -8.20 9.54
N VAL A 109 17.06 -8.14 9.57
CA VAL A 109 17.94 -8.93 8.71
C VAL A 109 18.80 -9.80 9.63
N GLY A 110 18.39 -11.06 9.79
CA GLY A 110 18.98 -11.97 10.77
C GLY A 110 18.78 -11.46 12.21
N ASP A 111 19.88 -11.33 12.95
CA ASP A 111 19.89 -10.78 14.31
C ASP A 111 19.99 -9.24 14.33
N ASN A 112 20.33 -8.61 13.19
CA ASN A 112 20.49 -7.17 13.08
C ASN A 112 19.16 -6.51 12.70
N LYS A 113 18.78 -5.49 13.46
CA LYS A 113 17.60 -4.67 13.18
C LYS A 113 18.03 -3.40 12.45
N VAL A 114 17.63 -3.28 11.19
CA VAL A 114 17.91 -2.11 10.37
C VAL A 114 16.78 -1.11 10.58
N GLU A 115 17.09 0.03 11.19
CA GLU A 115 16.14 1.11 11.42
C GLU A 115 15.78 1.83 10.12
N VAL A 116 14.53 2.28 10.04
CA VAL A 116 14.03 3.08 8.90
C VAL A 116 14.75 4.42 8.88
N SER A 117 15.22 4.84 7.71
CA SER A 117 16.02 6.07 7.57
C SER A 117 15.21 7.38 7.53
N ILE A 118 13.91 7.30 7.79
CA ILE A 118 12.95 8.40 7.64
C ILE A 118 12.61 8.95 9.02
N GLN A 119 12.32 10.26 9.10
CA GLN A 119 11.88 10.90 10.35
C GLN A 119 10.37 11.10 10.36
N VAL A 120 9.78 11.06 11.57
CA VAL A 120 8.35 11.35 11.76
C VAL A 120 8.09 12.83 11.43
N GLY A 121 7.05 13.11 10.66
CA GLY A 121 6.71 14.46 10.17
C GLY A 121 7.38 14.85 8.85
N ALA A 122 8.25 14.01 8.29
CA ALA A 122 8.85 14.28 6.98
C ALA A 122 7.81 14.20 5.86
N GLN A 123 7.95 15.06 4.85
CA GLN A 123 7.18 14.98 3.60
C GLN A 123 7.87 13.98 2.68
N VAL A 124 7.12 12.98 2.23
CA VAL A 124 7.66 11.88 1.42
C VAL A 124 6.85 11.69 0.16
N VAL A 125 7.52 11.23 -0.89
CA VAL A 125 6.91 10.81 -2.15
C VAL A 125 6.91 9.30 -2.22
N TYR A 126 5.78 8.72 -2.60
CA TYR A 126 5.61 7.27 -2.65
C TYR A 126 5.02 6.81 -3.98
N SER A 127 5.12 5.51 -4.23
CA SER A 127 4.59 4.89 -5.43
C SER A 127 3.05 4.91 -5.46
N LYS A 128 2.46 5.33 -6.60
CA LYS A 128 1.00 5.53 -6.77
C LYS A 128 0.11 4.35 -6.36
N TYR A 129 0.62 3.12 -6.49
CA TYR A 129 -0.13 1.89 -6.31
C TYR A 129 0.34 1.07 -5.10
N ALA A 130 1.13 1.69 -4.22
CA ALA A 130 1.62 1.03 -3.03
C ALA A 130 0.70 1.25 -1.83
N GLY A 131 0.75 0.30 -0.90
CA GLY A 131 0.19 0.43 0.44
C GLY A 131 -1.25 -0.04 0.63
N THR A 132 -1.70 0.08 1.86
CA THR A 132 -3.06 -0.26 2.31
C THR A 132 -3.71 0.96 2.94
N GLU A 133 -4.90 1.32 2.46
CA GLU A 133 -5.66 2.46 3.00
C GLU A 133 -6.31 2.08 4.32
N VAL A 134 -6.17 2.94 5.33
CA VAL A 134 -6.76 2.78 6.66
C VAL A 134 -7.35 4.11 7.10
N GLU A 135 -8.62 4.10 7.49
CA GLU A 135 -9.30 5.26 8.07
C GLU A 135 -9.04 5.30 9.57
N LEU A 136 -8.32 6.34 10.03
CA LEU A 136 -8.08 6.59 11.45
C LEU A 136 -8.59 7.99 11.76
N ASN A 137 -9.47 8.11 12.77
CA ASN A 137 -10.04 9.39 13.19
C ASN A 137 -10.70 10.17 12.03
N ASP A 138 -11.42 9.45 11.16
CA ASP A 138 -12.11 9.98 9.99
C ASP A 138 -11.16 10.66 8.96
N SER A 139 -9.85 10.37 9.05
CA SER A 139 -8.80 10.80 8.11
C SER A 139 -8.19 9.60 7.40
N ASN A 140 -7.98 9.74 6.08
CA ASN A 140 -7.40 8.69 5.25
C ASN A 140 -5.88 8.62 5.47
N HIS A 141 -5.43 7.51 6.05
CA HIS A 141 -4.01 7.18 6.19
C HIS A 141 -3.67 6.02 5.25
N LEU A 142 -2.40 5.96 4.87
CA LEU A 142 -1.85 4.95 3.99
C LEU A 142 -0.72 4.24 4.73
N ILE A 143 -0.81 2.92 4.86
CA ILE A 143 0.28 2.09 5.39
C ILE A 143 1.12 1.60 4.22
N LEU A 144 2.39 2.01 4.19
CA LEU A 144 3.35 1.68 3.14
C LEU A 144 4.53 0.90 3.72
N LYS A 145 5.32 0.25 2.87
CA LYS A 145 6.66 -0.22 3.24
C LYS A 145 7.68 0.88 3.01
N GLU A 146 8.82 0.82 3.69
CA GLU A 146 9.96 1.70 3.42
C GLU A 146 10.39 1.64 1.93
N ASP A 147 10.43 0.43 1.35
CA ASP A 147 10.82 0.20 -0.05
C ASP A 147 9.88 0.88 -1.08
N ASP A 148 8.64 1.21 -0.70
CA ASP A 148 7.68 1.86 -1.59
C ASP A 148 7.82 3.40 -1.59
N ILE A 149 8.62 3.94 -0.67
CA ILE A 149 8.90 5.36 -0.51
C ILE A 149 10.08 5.72 -1.40
N ILE A 150 9.81 6.59 -2.37
CA ILE A 150 10.75 6.95 -3.42
C ILE A 150 11.80 7.93 -2.88
N GLY A 151 11.36 8.91 -2.10
CA GLY A 151 12.24 9.97 -1.62
C GLY A 151 11.62 10.88 -0.58
N ILE A 152 12.49 11.60 0.13
CA ILE A 152 12.12 12.66 1.06
C ILE A 152 12.15 13.99 0.30
N LEU A 153 11.08 14.77 0.46
CA LEU A 153 10.99 16.13 -0.06
C LEU A 153 11.41 17.12 1.02
N GLU A 154 12.40 17.96 0.72
CA GLU A 154 12.74 19.12 1.54
C GLU A 154 11.87 20.33 1.17
N THR A 155 11.52 20.44 -0.12
CA THR A 155 10.67 21.48 -0.71
C THR A 155 9.54 20.81 -1.50
N ASP A 156 8.47 21.54 -1.86
CA ASP A 156 7.40 21.04 -2.74
C ASP A 156 7.87 20.76 -4.19
N ASP A 157 9.14 21.07 -4.52
CA ASP A 157 9.74 20.87 -5.84
C ASP A 157 10.42 19.51 -5.99
N ALA A 158 10.19 18.84 -7.13
CA ALA A 158 10.77 17.54 -7.45
C ALA A 158 12.30 17.53 -7.62
N LYS A 159 12.93 18.70 -7.77
CA LYS A 159 14.37 18.87 -7.99
C LYS A 159 15.20 18.50 -6.76
N ASP A 160 14.73 18.91 -5.60
CA ASP A 160 15.44 18.78 -4.33
C ASP A 160 15.03 17.50 -3.57
N MET A 161 14.30 16.61 -4.24
CA MET A 161 13.92 15.33 -3.69
C MET A 161 15.17 14.46 -3.48
N LYS A 162 15.36 13.98 -2.25
CA LYS A 162 16.39 13.01 -1.91
C LYS A 162 15.84 11.60 -2.08
N PRO A 163 16.23 10.86 -3.14
CA PRO A 163 15.76 9.49 -3.32
C PRO A 163 16.28 8.58 -2.21
N LEU A 164 15.45 7.60 -1.82
CA LEU A 164 15.79 6.56 -0.86
C LEU A 164 16.13 5.24 -1.59
N SER A 165 16.67 4.27 -0.85
CA SER A 165 17.06 2.96 -1.41
C SER A 165 18.00 3.10 -2.63
N ASP A 166 17.78 2.28 -3.64
CA ASP A 166 18.42 2.20 -4.95
C ASP A 166 17.77 3.13 -5.99
N HIS A 167 17.00 4.13 -5.56
CA HIS A 167 16.37 5.08 -6.48
C HIS A 167 17.36 6.14 -6.98
N VAL A 168 17.19 6.54 -8.24
CA VAL A 168 18.00 7.57 -8.92
C VAL A 168 17.06 8.55 -9.59
N LEU A 169 17.24 9.84 -9.29
CA LEU A 169 16.49 10.94 -9.87
C LEU A 169 17.23 11.44 -11.12
N ILE A 170 16.53 11.45 -12.25
CA ILE A 170 17.09 11.82 -13.55
C ILE A 170 16.26 12.95 -14.15
N LYS A 171 16.94 13.93 -14.73
CA LYS A 171 16.35 14.92 -15.62
C LYS A 171 16.41 14.38 -17.04
N VAL A 172 15.25 14.18 -17.67
CA VAL A 172 15.20 13.70 -19.07
C VAL A 172 15.76 14.78 -19.99
N ALA A 173 16.60 14.40 -20.95
CA ALA A 173 17.06 15.31 -21.98
C ALA A 173 15.87 15.76 -22.84
N GLU A 174 15.82 17.03 -23.22
CA GLU A 174 14.77 17.49 -24.13
C GLU A 174 15.04 16.93 -25.54
N ALA A 175 14.00 16.45 -26.21
CA ALA A 175 14.11 15.89 -27.54
C ALA A 175 14.50 17.00 -28.53
N GLU A 176 15.51 16.75 -29.38
CA GLU A 176 15.88 17.71 -30.43
C GLU A 176 14.73 17.87 -31.44
N ASP A 177 14.30 19.12 -31.64
CA ASP A 177 13.18 19.44 -32.53
C ASP A 177 13.53 19.29 -34.02
N LYS A 178 14.83 19.24 -34.32
CA LYS A 178 15.38 19.18 -35.67
C LYS A 178 16.20 17.93 -35.82
N THR A 179 15.88 17.15 -36.85
CA THR A 179 16.80 16.12 -37.33
C THR A 179 18.07 16.77 -37.91
N PRO A 180 19.20 16.05 -37.96
CA PRO A 180 20.43 16.57 -38.59
C PRO A 180 20.23 16.95 -40.08
N GLY A 181 19.15 16.47 -40.71
CA GLY A 181 18.74 16.83 -42.07
C GLY A 181 17.88 18.09 -42.19
N GLY A 182 17.62 18.82 -41.09
CA GLY A 182 16.87 20.09 -41.10
C GLY A 182 15.35 19.95 -41.14
N LEU A 183 14.80 18.73 -41.06
CA LEU A 183 13.34 18.53 -40.92
C LEU A 183 12.91 18.77 -39.47
N LEU A 184 11.85 19.56 -39.31
CA LEU A 184 11.16 19.76 -38.03
C LEU A 184 10.25 18.57 -37.75
N LEU A 185 10.47 17.94 -36.59
CA LEU A 185 9.58 16.89 -36.11
C LEU A 185 8.36 17.55 -35.44
N THR A 186 7.17 17.02 -35.72
CA THR A 186 5.97 17.35 -34.93
C THR A 186 6.07 16.63 -33.57
N GLU A 187 5.47 17.20 -32.53
CA GLU A 187 5.56 16.66 -31.15
C GLU A 187 5.09 15.20 -31.03
N THR A 188 4.16 14.76 -31.90
CA THR A 188 3.67 13.37 -31.94
C THR A 188 4.68 12.35 -32.45
N THR A 189 5.69 12.78 -33.21
CA THR A 189 6.77 11.92 -33.73
C THR A 189 8.03 12.01 -32.87
N LYS A 190 8.11 13.02 -31.98
CA LYS A 190 9.21 13.18 -31.03
C LYS A 190 9.06 12.15 -29.93
N GLU A 191 9.81 11.08 -30.06
CA GLU A 191 9.95 10.09 -29.01
C GLU A 191 10.76 10.67 -27.85
N LYS A 192 10.27 10.49 -26.61
CA LYS A 192 11.04 10.87 -25.41
C LYS A 192 12.40 10.16 -25.47
N PRO A 193 13.53 10.89 -25.42
CA PRO A 193 14.82 10.26 -25.47
C PRO A 193 14.99 9.35 -24.24
N SER A 194 15.61 8.20 -24.45
CA SER A 194 15.99 7.26 -23.38
C SER A 194 17.26 7.71 -22.64
N ILE A 195 17.65 8.98 -22.79
CA ILE A 195 18.86 9.58 -22.24
C ILE A 195 18.46 10.66 -21.24
N GLY A 196 19.13 10.68 -20.09
CA GLY A 196 18.92 11.71 -19.09
C GLY A 196 20.16 11.97 -18.24
N THR A 197 20.15 13.08 -17.52
CA THR A 197 21.21 13.50 -16.60
C THR A 197 20.81 13.21 -15.17
N VAL A 198 21.67 12.52 -14.41
CA VAL A 198 21.41 12.20 -13.00
C VAL A 198 21.49 13.47 -12.15
N VAL A 199 20.46 13.73 -11.35
CA VAL A 199 20.39 14.86 -10.41
C VAL A 199 20.75 14.42 -9.01
N ALA A 200 20.13 13.32 -8.54
CA ALA A 200 20.34 12.79 -7.20
C ALA A 200 20.37 11.27 -7.22
N VAL A 201 21.17 10.71 -6.31
CA VAL A 201 21.42 9.27 -6.19
C VAL A 201 21.06 8.84 -4.78
N GLY A 202 20.31 7.74 -4.66
CA GLY A 202 19.97 7.15 -3.37
C GLY A 202 21.17 6.50 -2.69
N PRO A 203 21.06 6.19 -1.39
CA PRO A 203 22.14 5.59 -0.61
C PRO A 203 22.45 4.13 -0.99
N GLY A 204 21.61 3.49 -1.79
CA GLY A 204 21.79 2.15 -2.35
C GLY A 204 21.12 1.01 -1.56
N PRO A 205 21.17 -0.22 -2.10
CA PRO A 205 20.52 -1.38 -1.49
C PRO A 205 21.22 -1.82 -0.19
N LEU A 206 20.45 -2.50 0.66
CA LEU A 206 20.94 -3.10 1.90
C LEU A 206 21.43 -4.53 1.65
N ASP A 207 22.63 -4.83 2.18
CA ASP A 207 23.19 -6.18 2.23
C ASP A 207 22.53 -7.05 3.30
N GLU A 208 22.84 -8.35 3.28
CA GLU A 208 22.47 -9.32 4.32
C GLU A 208 23.04 -8.96 5.71
N GLU A 209 24.04 -8.09 5.79
CA GLU A 209 24.60 -7.57 7.04
C GLU A 209 23.89 -6.31 7.55
N GLY A 210 22.99 -5.72 6.74
CA GLY A 210 22.34 -4.44 7.03
C GLY A 210 23.18 -3.21 6.69
N LYS A 211 24.31 -3.38 5.97
CA LYS A 211 25.12 -2.27 5.43
C LYS A 211 24.57 -1.84 4.07
N ARG A 212 24.72 -0.57 3.72
CA ARG A 212 24.30 -0.03 2.41
C ARG A 212 25.44 -0.13 1.41
N ILE A 213 25.16 -0.72 0.25
CA ILE A 213 26.09 -0.77 -0.88
C ILE A 213 25.99 0.55 -1.64
N PRO A 214 27.09 1.30 -1.80
CA PRO A 214 27.06 2.51 -2.61
C PRO A 214 26.78 2.17 -4.09
N LEU A 215 26.02 3.04 -4.76
CA LEU A 215 25.68 2.87 -6.17
C LEU A 215 26.87 3.19 -7.07
N SER A 216 26.93 2.55 -8.24
CA SER A 216 27.97 2.77 -9.26
C SER A 216 27.80 4.08 -10.03
N VAL A 217 26.67 4.77 -9.85
CA VAL A 217 26.30 6.00 -10.56
C VAL A 217 26.57 7.22 -9.69
N SER A 218 27.10 8.27 -10.32
CA SER A 218 27.39 9.55 -9.66
C SER A 218 26.46 10.65 -10.16
N ALA A 219 26.16 11.64 -9.30
CA ALA A 219 25.35 12.79 -9.68
C ALA A 219 26.04 13.58 -10.81
N GLY A 220 25.26 14.00 -11.80
CA GLY A 220 25.74 14.71 -13.01
C GLY A 220 26.11 13.80 -14.19
N SER A 221 26.13 12.48 -14.02
CA SER A 221 26.40 11.55 -15.12
C SER A 221 25.25 11.52 -16.13
N THR A 222 25.58 11.37 -17.41
CA THR A 222 24.59 11.09 -18.45
C THR A 222 24.35 9.58 -18.51
N VAL A 223 23.10 9.16 -18.43
CA VAL A 223 22.72 7.75 -18.37
C VAL A 223 21.69 7.41 -19.44
N LEU A 224 21.83 6.21 -20.00
CA LEU A 224 20.84 5.56 -20.83
C LEU A 224 19.95 4.69 -19.95
N TYR A 225 18.64 4.85 -20.05
CA TYR A 225 17.68 4.15 -19.22
C TYR A 225 16.55 3.50 -20.03
N SER A 226 15.84 2.55 -19.42
CA SER A 226 14.71 1.89 -20.05
C SER A 226 13.50 2.83 -20.22
N LYS A 227 12.96 2.93 -21.44
CA LYS A 227 11.92 3.89 -21.84
C LYS A 227 10.63 3.85 -21.01
N TYR A 228 10.32 2.72 -20.40
CA TYR A 228 9.06 2.48 -19.67
C TYR A 228 9.28 2.25 -18.17
N ALA A 229 10.45 2.60 -17.67
CA ALA A 229 10.79 2.40 -16.27
C ALA A 229 10.46 3.63 -15.41
N GLY A 230 10.17 3.33 -14.14
CA GLY A 230 10.01 4.28 -13.05
C GLY A 230 8.81 5.22 -13.12
N SER A 231 8.90 6.27 -12.31
CA SER A 231 7.80 7.21 -12.04
C SER A 231 8.16 8.62 -12.51
N GLU A 232 7.31 9.17 -13.37
CA GLU A 232 7.46 10.53 -13.89
C GLU A 232 6.92 11.57 -12.91
N PHE A 233 7.71 12.62 -12.67
CA PHE A 233 7.37 13.79 -11.88
C PHE A 233 7.58 15.05 -12.71
N LYS A 234 6.62 15.96 -12.68
CA LYS A 234 6.76 17.28 -13.30
C LYS A 234 7.22 18.27 -12.24
N GLY A 235 8.37 18.91 -12.46
CA GLY A 235 8.81 20.02 -11.61
C GLY A 235 8.00 21.28 -11.89
N ALA A 236 8.08 22.28 -11.00
CA ALA A 236 7.44 23.58 -11.18
C ALA A 236 7.90 24.30 -12.46
N ASP A 237 9.12 24.03 -12.92
CA ASP A 237 9.72 24.62 -14.12
C ASP A 237 9.26 23.98 -15.44
N GLY A 238 8.35 23.01 -15.39
CA GLY A 238 7.91 22.25 -16.57
C GLY A 238 8.90 21.17 -17.04
N THR A 239 10.09 21.10 -16.44
CA THR A 239 11.06 20.04 -16.70
C THR A 239 10.56 18.69 -16.16
N THR A 240 10.71 17.65 -16.97
CA THR A 240 10.29 16.28 -16.61
C THR A 240 11.42 15.57 -15.88
N TYR A 241 11.13 15.14 -14.66
CA TYR A 241 11.99 14.29 -13.84
C TYR A 241 11.44 12.87 -13.85
N ILE A 242 12.34 11.90 -13.88
CA ILE A 242 11.97 10.49 -13.72
C ILE A 242 12.79 9.94 -12.57
N VAL A 243 12.12 9.26 -11.65
CA VAL A 243 12.80 8.44 -10.65
C VAL A 243 12.80 7.00 -11.12
N LEU A 244 13.99 6.43 -11.23
CA LEU A 244 14.24 5.06 -11.65
C LEU A 244 14.88 4.26 -10.53
N ARG A 245 14.87 2.94 -10.65
CA ARG A 245 15.79 2.08 -9.89
C ARG A 245 17.11 1.97 -10.63
N VAL A 246 18.18 1.66 -9.91
CA VAL A 246 19.50 1.39 -10.51
C VAL A 246 19.44 0.24 -11.52
N SER A 247 18.56 -0.74 -11.32
CA SER A 247 18.34 -1.85 -12.26
C SER A 247 17.85 -1.42 -13.64
N ASP A 248 17.22 -0.25 -13.74
CA ASP A 248 16.62 0.24 -14.98
C ASP A 248 17.61 1.10 -15.80
N LEU A 249 18.78 1.40 -15.24
CA LEU A 249 19.89 2.06 -15.92
C LEU A 249 20.66 1.04 -16.75
N MET A 250 20.75 1.28 -18.05
CA MET A 250 21.40 0.38 -19.00
C MET A 250 22.89 0.69 -19.17
N ALA A 251 23.24 1.98 -19.26
CA ALA A 251 24.62 2.41 -19.49
C ALA A 251 24.88 3.81 -18.93
N ILE A 252 26.12 4.06 -18.53
CA ILE A 252 26.65 5.41 -18.25
C ILE A 252 27.34 5.87 -19.53
N LEU A 253 26.87 6.98 -20.08
CA LEU A 253 27.45 7.62 -21.27
C LEU A 253 28.53 8.60 -20.78
N SER A 254 29.76 8.37 -21.23
CA SER A 254 30.94 9.20 -20.92
C SER A 254 31.40 9.95 -22.16
#